data_AF-A0A1H4ML31-F1
#
_entry.id   AF-A0A1H4ML31-F1
#
_cell.length_a   1.000
_cell.length_b   1.000
_cell.length_c   1.000
_cell.angle_alpha   90.00
_cell.angle_beta   90.00
_cell.angle_gamma   90.00
#
_symmetry.space_group_name_H-M   'P 1'
#
loop_
_entity.id
_entity.type
_entity.pdbx_description
1 polymer ?
#
loop_
_entity_poly.entity_id
_entity_poly.type
_entity_poly.pdbx_seq_one_letter_code
_entity_poly.pdbx_strand_id
1 'polypeptide(L)'
;MAEAKLRTQYDALTRIPGEHRGPVPADPEGDHLWWLVPLTAVEELADIRQLVIRPADWWLHCPPTGRPLQGRWWPTRPDGDGRLTEPAVLAAAFGPDGYRPSRRQPDDNN
;
A
#
# COMPACT_ATOMS: atom_id res chain seq x y z
N MET A 1 3.92 -0.85 -8.83
CA MET A 1 3.42 -0.22 -7.57
C MET A 1 1.96 0.16 -7.74
N ALA A 2 1.21 0.34 -6.65
CA ALA A 2 -0.17 0.79 -6.70
C ALA A 2 -0.28 2.26 -6.27
N GLU A 3 -0.89 3.10 -7.11
CA GLU A 3 -1.08 4.53 -6.86
C GLU A 3 -2.54 4.85 -6.58
N ALA A 4 -2.81 5.72 -5.62
CA ALA A 4 -4.14 6.25 -5.33
C ALA A 4 -4.12 7.74 -5.05
N LYS A 5 -5.30 8.36 -5.01
CA LYS A 5 -5.48 9.76 -4.63
C LYS A 5 -5.39 9.95 -3.12
N LEU A 6 -4.38 10.68 -2.66
CA LEU A 6 -4.12 10.89 -1.23
C LEU A 6 -5.36 11.43 -0.50
N ARG A 7 -5.97 12.48 -1.03
CA ARG A 7 -7.09 13.19 -0.38
C ARG A 7 -8.34 12.33 -0.17
N THR A 8 -8.53 11.29 -0.97
CA THR A 8 -9.73 10.45 -0.90
C THR A 8 -9.46 9.04 -0.38
N GLN A 9 -8.20 8.58 -0.45
CA GLN A 9 -7.83 7.19 -0.14
C GLN A 9 -6.88 7.08 1.06
N TYR A 10 -6.71 8.15 1.84
CA TYR A 10 -5.93 8.07 3.08
C TYR A 10 -6.51 7.05 4.07
N ASP A 11 -7.84 6.88 4.11
CA ASP A 11 -8.47 5.90 4.99
C ASP A 11 -8.03 4.46 4.67
N ALA A 12 -7.80 4.13 3.40
CA ALA A 12 -7.29 2.81 3.00
C ALA A 12 -5.92 2.51 3.64
N LEU A 13 -5.07 3.54 3.81
CA LEU A 13 -3.83 3.41 4.56
C LEU A 13 -4.13 2.98 5.99
N THR A 14 -5.02 3.69 6.68
CA THR A 14 -5.33 3.46 8.10
C THR A 14 -6.00 2.11 8.38
N ARG A 15 -6.69 1.53 7.38
CA ARG A 15 -7.33 0.20 7.47
C ARG A 15 -6.34 -0.96 7.42
N ILE A 16 -5.12 -0.74 6.92
CA ILE A 16 -4.07 -1.77 6.88
C ILE A 16 -3.31 -1.72 8.20
N PRO A 17 -3.27 -2.82 9.00
CA PRO A 17 -2.47 -2.87 10.23
C PRO A 17 -0.99 -2.58 9.95
N GLY A 18 -0.29 -1.95 10.89
CA GLY A 18 1.09 -1.50 10.70
C GLY A 18 2.04 -2.64 10.32
N GLU A 19 1.85 -3.82 10.91
CA GLU A 19 2.63 -5.04 10.66
C GLU A 19 2.42 -5.67 9.26
N HIS A 20 1.39 -5.24 8.55
CA HIS A 20 1.07 -5.65 7.18
C HIS A 20 1.24 -4.51 6.16
N ARG A 21 1.62 -3.33 6.64
CA ARG A 21 1.76 -2.14 5.82
C ARG A 21 3.22 -1.98 5.44
N GLY A 22 3.52 -2.21 4.16
CA GLY A 22 4.84 -1.92 3.63
C GLY A 22 5.12 -0.40 3.54
N PRO A 23 6.26 -0.01 2.94
CA PRO A 23 6.60 1.39 2.75
C PRO A 23 5.58 2.09 1.84
N VAL A 24 5.13 3.26 2.28
CA VAL A 24 4.17 4.09 1.58
C VAL A 24 4.69 5.52 1.54
N PRO A 25 5.17 6.02 0.39
CA PRO A 25 5.41 7.44 0.20
C PRO A 25 4.12 8.17 -0.20
N ALA A 26 4.05 9.44 0.15
CA ALA A 26 2.96 10.34 -0.23
C ALA A 26 3.52 11.63 -0.83
N ASP A 27 2.78 12.19 -1.77
CA ASP A 27 2.99 13.51 -2.37
C ASP A 27 1.67 14.30 -2.23
N PRO A 28 1.53 15.15 -1.19
CA PRO A 28 0.32 15.94 -1.00
C PRO A 28 0.09 17.00 -2.09
N GLU A 29 1.16 17.52 -2.70
CA GLU A 29 1.06 18.51 -3.77
C GLU A 29 0.48 17.88 -5.04
N GLY A 30 0.98 16.70 -5.40
CA GLY A 30 0.48 15.91 -6.53
C GLY A 30 -0.80 15.12 -6.24
N ASP A 31 -1.24 15.05 -4.97
CA ASP A 31 -2.37 14.23 -4.52
C ASP A 31 -2.16 12.73 -4.76
N HIS A 32 -0.96 12.24 -4.45
CA HIS A 32 -0.60 10.86 -4.67
C HIS A 32 -0.23 10.15 -3.37
N LEU A 33 -0.65 8.89 -3.31
CA LEU A 33 -0.28 7.92 -2.29
C LEU A 33 0.14 6.64 -3.02
N TRP A 34 1.31 6.08 -2.71
CA TRP A 34 1.82 4.90 -3.39
C TRP A 34 2.04 3.75 -2.41
N TRP A 35 1.49 2.58 -2.70
CA TRP A 35 1.89 1.35 -2.03
C TRP A 35 2.92 0.62 -2.88
N LEU A 36 4.07 0.33 -2.28
CA LEU A 36 4.99 -0.64 -2.86
C LEU A 36 4.39 -2.03 -2.67
N VAL A 37 4.19 -2.73 -3.78
CA VAL A 37 3.57 -4.06 -3.88
C VAL A 37 4.46 -4.95 -4.74
N PRO A 38 4.42 -6.29 -4.57
CA PRO A 38 5.12 -7.23 -5.44
C PRO A 38 4.78 -7.01 -6.92
N LEU A 39 5.70 -7.37 -7.82
CA LEU A 39 5.46 -7.23 -9.28
C LEU A 39 4.32 -8.11 -9.79
N THR A 40 3.98 -9.17 -9.06
CA THR A 40 2.86 -10.10 -9.35
C THR A 40 1.49 -9.52 -8.97
N ALA A 41 1.44 -8.34 -8.34
CA ALA A 41 0.21 -7.76 -7.80
C ALA A 41 -0.78 -7.23 -8.85
N VAL A 42 -0.42 -7.24 -10.13
CA VAL A 42 -1.23 -6.60 -11.20
C VAL A 42 -2.62 -7.22 -11.27
N GLU A 43 -2.71 -8.55 -11.28
CA GLU A 43 -3.97 -9.27 -11.46
C GLU A 43 -4.88 -9.10 -10.23
N GLU A 44 -4.33 -9.23 -9.02
CA GLU A 44 -5.08 -9.11 -7.77
C GLU A 44 -5.66 -7.71 -7.52
N LEU A 45 -5.01 -6.67 -8.08
CA LEU A 45 -5.41 -5.28 -7.86
C LEU A 45 -6.13 -4.67 -9.07
N ALA A 46 -6.25 -5.38 -10.20
CA ALA A 46 -6.79 -4.86 -11.45
C ALA A 46 -8.24 -4.35 -11.33
N ASP A 47 -9.04 -4.97 -10.47
CA ASP A 47 -10.46 -4.65 -10.31
C ASP A 47 -10.73 -3.46 -9.35
N ILE A 48 -9.69 -2.93 -8.69
CA ILE A 48 -9.84 -1.85 -7.71
C ILE A 48 -9.78 -0.51 -8.43
N ARG A 49 -10.96 0.07 -8.66
CA ARG A 49 -11.16 1.31 -9.43
C ARG A 49 -10.45 2.54 -8.85
N GLN A 50 -10.13 2.52 -7.56
CA GLN A 50 -9.44 3.62 -6.87
C GLN A 50 -7.91 3.54 -7.04
N LEU A 51 -7.39 2.43 -7.58
CA LEU A 51 -5.96 2.21 -7.79
C LEU A 51 -5.58 2.34 -9.27
N VAL A 52 -4.41 2.94 -9.49
CA VAL A 52 -3.70 2.88 -10.76
C VAL A 52 -2.46 2.02 -10.56
N ILE A 53 -2.38 0.90 -11.25
CA ILE A 53 -1.21 0.03 -11.19
C ILE A 53 -0.16 0.55 -12.15
N ARG A 54 0.98 0.97 -11.61
CA ARG A 54 2.13 1.44 -12.39
C ARG A 54 3.03 0.25 -12.73
N PRO A 55 3.52 0.17 -13.98
CA PRO A 55 4.38 -0.91 -14.44
C PRO A 55 5.74 -0.90 -13.72
N ALA A 56 6.50 -1.99 -13.87
CA ALA A 56 7.76 -2.20 -13.16
C ALA A 56 8.87 -1.20 -13.52
N ASP A 57 8.81 -0.63 -14.72
CA ASP A 57 9.74 0.36 -15.27
C ASP A 57 9.39 1.80 -14.87
N TRP A 58 8.33 2.00 -14.10
CA TRP A 58 7.93 3.31 -13.62
C TRP A 58 8.84 3.80 -12.49
N TRP A 59 9.37 5.01 -12.65
CA TRP A 59 10.23 5.64 -11.66
C TRP A 59 9.41 6.30 -10.55
N LEU A 60 9.65 5.88 -9.30
CA LEU A 60 9.13 6.53 -8.11
C LEU A 60 10.27 7.27 -7.41
N HIS A 61 10.21 8.61 -7.37
CA HIS A 61 11.16 9.36 -6.56
C HIS A 61 10.74 9.31 -5.10
N CYS A 62 11.42 8.45 -4.36
CA CYS A 62 11.24 8.25 -2.93
C CYS A 62 11.96 9.35 -2.12
N PRO A 63 11.32 9.94 -1.09
CA PRO A 63 12.00 10.87 -0.21
C PRO A 63 13.00 10.12 0.69
N PRO A 64 14.01 10.81 1.26
CA PRO A 64 14.83 10.26 2.33
C PRO A 64 13.95 9.76 3.49
N THR A 65 14.33 8.67 4.16
CA THR A 65 13.50 8.03 5.19
C THR A 65 13.30 8.88 6.46
N GLY A 66 14.28 9.71 6.79
CA GLY A 66 14.29 10.54 8.00
C GLY A 66 13.71 11.95 7.86
N ARG A 67 13.41 12.42 6.64
CA ARG A 67 12.90 13.78 6.42
C ARG A 67 12.10 13.90 5.12
N PRO A 68 11.11 14.80 5.06
CA PRO A 68 10.47 15.15 3.80
C PRO A 68 11.47 15.73 2.78
N LEU A 69 11.18 15.56 1.49
CA LEU A 69 11.93 16.18 0.40
C LEU A 69 10.96 16.52 -0.74
N GLN A 70 11.00 17.77 -1.22
CA GLN A 70 10.11 18.26 -2.29
C GLN A 70 8.62 17.96 -2.01
N GLY A 71 8.15 18.28 -0.79
CA GLY A 71 6.77 18.01 -0.36
C GLY A 71 6.43 16.54 -0.09
N ARG A 72 7.29 15.59 -0.49
CA ARG A 72 7.08 14.16 -0.31
C ARG A 72 7.57 13.68 1.04
N TRP A 73 6.85 12.72 1.61
CA TRP A 73 7.18 12.12 2.90
C TRP A 73 6.70 10.67 2.97
N TRP A 74 7.04 9.98 4.06
CA TRP A 74 6.67 8.60 4.31
C TRP A 74 5.58 8.49 5.38
N PRO A 75 4.29 8.36 5.01
CA PRO A 75 3.25 7.87 5.92
C PRO A 75 3.62 6.56 6.61
N THR A 76 4.32 5.68 5.90
CA THR A 76 4.89 4.46 6.48
C THR A 76 6.29 4.31 5.93
N ARG A 77 7.28 4.42 6.80
CA ARG A 77 8.70 4.42 6.43
C ARG A 77 9.16 3.01 6.11
N PRO A 78 10.11 2.84 5.18
CA PRO A 78 10.85 1.59 5.10
C PRO A 78 11.67 1.41 6.38
N ASP A 79 11.53 0.24 6.99
CA ASP A 79 12.29 -0.20 8.17
C ASP A 79 13.53 -1.03 7.80
N GLY A 80 13.67 -1.39 6.52
CA GLY A 80 14.82 -2.10 5.96
C GLY A 80 14.64 -3.61 5.85
N ASP A 81 13.48 -4.16 6.23
CA ASP A 81 13.23 -5.60 6.15
C ASP A 81 12.85 -6.09 4.74
N GLY A 82 12.58 -5.15 3.82
CA GLY A 82 12.22 -5.41 2.44
C GLY A 82 10.77 -5.85 2.23
N ARG A 83 9.92 -5.82 3.26
CA ARG A 83 8.52 -6.21 3.18
C ARG A 83 7.73 -5.17 2.37
N LEU A 84 6.97 -5.69 1.43
CA LEU A 84 6.03 -4.91 0.63
C LEU A 84 4.61 -5.12 1.17
N THR A 85 3.69 -4.25 0.76
CA THR A 85 2.28 -4.46 1.10
C THR A 85 1.75 -5.63 0.28
N GLU A 86 1.21 -6.65 0.95
CA GLU A 86 0.59 -7.81 0.30
C GLU A 86 -0.62 -7.35 -0.54
N PRO A 87 -0.77 -7.80 -1.79
CA PRO A 87 -1.84 -7.31 -2.68
C PRO A 87 -3.23 -7.59 -2.14
N ALA A 88 -3.49 -8.78 -1.60
CA ALA A 88 -4.77 -9.12 -0.96
C ALA A 88 -5.11 -8.22 0.24
N VAL A 89 -4.11 -7.84 1.05
CA VAL A 89 -4.31 -6.92 2.19
C VAL A 89 -4.70 -5.53 1.69
N LEU A 90 -3.98 -5.05 0.67
CA LEU A 90 -4.29 -3.79 0.03
C LEU A 90 -5.70 -3.82 -0.58
N ALA A 91 -6.04 -4.88 -1.31
CA ALA A 91 -7.34 -5.04 -1.95
C ALA A 91 -8.51 -4.93 -0.96
N ALA A 92 -8.42 -5.65 0.16
CA ALA A 92 -9.47 -5.61 1.16
C ALA A 92 -9.58 -4.23 1.83
N ALA A 93 -8.48 -3.47 1.98
CA ALA A 93 -8.54 -2.10 2.51
C ALA A 93 -9.37 -1.14 1.64
N PHE A 94 -9.41 -1.40 0.33
CA PHE A 94 -10.24 -0.68 -0.65
C PHE A 94 -11.64 -1.29 -0.84
N GLY A 95 -11.90 -2.49 -0.31
CA GLY A 95 -13.20 -3.16 -0.39
C GLY A 95 -14.29 -2.52 0.48
N PRO A 96 -15.58 -2.85 0.23
CA PRO A 96 -16.73 -2.27 0.93
C PRO A 96 -16.74 -2.56 2.44
N ASP A 97 -16.10 -3.64 2.89
CA ASP A 97 -16.02 -4.05 4.31
C ASP A 97 -14.67 -3.69 4.99
N GLY A 98 -13.70 -3.13 4.25
CA GLY A 98 -12.32 -2.96 4.75
C GLY A 98 -11.55 -4.28 4.94
N TYR A 99 -10.26 -4.19 5.32
CA TYR A 99 -9.44 -5.38 5.59
C TYR A 99 -9.93 -6.10 6.85
N ARG A 100 -10.47 -7.31 6.68
CA ARG A 100 -10.64 -8.28 7.76
C ARG A 100 -9.50 -9.28 7.66
N PRO A 101 -8.60 -9.38 8.66
CA PRO A 101 -7.60 -10.43 8.64
C PRO A 101 -8.34 -11.77 8.64
N SER A 102 -8.14 -12.55 7.59
CA SER A 102 -8.57 -13.94 7.56
C SER A 102 -7.92 -14.61 8.76
N ARG A 103 -8.73 -14.95 9.78
CA ARG A 103 -8.27 -15.78 10.89
C ARG A 103 -7.73 -17.05 10.26
N ARG A 104 -6.40 -17.24 10.23
CA ARG A 104 -5.83 -18.58 10.05
C ARG A 104 -6.44 -19.42 11.17
N GLN A 105 -7.42 -20.24 10.81
CA GLN A 105 -7.97 -21.24 11.69
C GLN A 105 -6.83 -22.24 11.93
N PRO A 106 -6.44 -22.50 13.20
CA PRO A 106 -5.52 -23.60 13.47
C PRO A 106 -6.20 -24.88 13.00
N ASP A 107 -5.43 -25.75 12.36
CA ASP A 107 -5.89 -27.07 11.95
C ASP A 107 -6.13 -27.91 13.21
N ASP A 108 -7.35 -27.85 13.76
CA ASP A 108 -7.79 -28.72 14.85
C ASP A 108 -8.04 -30.12 14.27
N ASN A 109 -6.96 -30.88 14.07
CA ASN A 109 -7.00 -32.33 13.95
C ASN A 109 -7.02 -32.94 15.36
N ASN A 110 -8.20 -33.34 15.85
CA ASN A 110 -8.42 -34.59 16.59
C ASN A 110 -9.92 -34.89 16.76
#